data_AF-A0A1X0R4Z9-F1
#
_entry.id   AF-A0A1X0R4Z9-F1
#
_cell.length_a   1.000
_cell.length_b   1.000
_cell.length_c   1.000
_cell.angle_alpha   90.00
_cell.angle_beta   90.00
_cell.angle_gamma   90.00
#
_symmetry.space_group_name_H-M   'P 1'
#
loop_
_entity.id
_entity.type
_entity.pdbx_description
1 polymer ?
#
loop_
_entity_poly.entity_id
_entity_poly.type
_entity_poly.pdbx_seq_one_letter_code
_entity_poly.pdbx_strand_id
1 'polypeptide(L)'
;MTDIPSGKLVLLRDLHKCRKGDTVRITGIWEVQEGFTGILSYEGIEVEVRMDYQADISLNGHLVQCIGEILEEPTFGILRINGRILRNVDMLDMELYEKVTDLVNKTLNQ
;
A
#
# COMPACT_ATOMS: atom_id res chain seq x y z
N MET A 1 -8.91 -24.02 0.64
CA MET A 1 -9.02 -22.57 0.42
C MET A 1 -7.97 -21.93 1.31
N THR A 2 -6.99 -21.24 0.73
CA THR A 2 -6.06 -20.43 1.52
C THR A 2 -6.81 -19.18 1.97
N ASP A 3 -7.06 -19.05 3.28
CA ASP A 3 -7.65 -17.85 3.89
C ASP A 3 -6.65 -16.70 3.75
N ILE A 4 -6.61 -16.09 2.57
CA ILE A 4 -5.86 -14.86 2.32
C ILE A 4 -6.70 -13.73 2.92
N PRO A 5 -6.25 -13.06 3.99
CA PRO A 5 -7.04 -12.01 4.61
C PRO A 5 -7.31 -10.90 3.60
N SER A 6 -8.55 -10.42 3.54
CA SER A 6 -8.88 -9.23 2.76
C SER A 6 -8.12 -8.05 3.34
N GLY A 7 -7.32 -7.37 2.50
CA GLY A 7 -6.56 -6.22 2.96
C GLY A 7 -7.47 -5.08 3.38
N LYS A 8 -7.25 -4.55 4.59
CA LYS A 8 -7.91 -3.35 5.09
C LYS A 8 -7.57 -2.19 4.16
N LEU A 9 -8.58 -1.46 3.69
CA LEU A 9 -8.37 -0.29 2.85
C LEU A 9 -7.84 0.86 3.72
N VAL A 10 -6.61 1.31 3.45
CA VAL A 10 -5.92 2.31 4.27
C VAL A 10 -5.22 3.33 3.36
N LEU A 11 -5.21 4.59 3.76
CA LEU A 11 -4.42 5.62 3.10
C LEU A 11 -2.96 5.53 3.55
N LEU A 12 -2.01 5.87 2.68
CA LEU A 12 -0.58 5.88 3.04
C LEU A 12 -0.31 6.69 4.32
N ARG A 13 -0.97 7.85 4.46
CA ARG A 13 -0.90 8.70 5.67
C ARG A 13 -1.39 8.05 6.96
N ASP A 14 -2.24 7.05 6.86
CA ASP A 14 -2.86 6.38 8.01
C ASP A 14 -2.22 5.03 8.33
N LEU A 15 -1.19 4.61 7.59
CA LEU A 15 -0.50 3.35 7.84
C LEU A 15 0.13 3.26 9.24
N HIS A 16 0.49 4.40 9.84
CA HIS A 16 0.97 4.46 11.22
C HIS A 16 -0.03 3.96 12.27
N LYS A 17 -1.32 3.83 11.90
CA LYS A 17 -2.39 3.30 12.76
C LYS A 17 -2.52 1.77 12.65
N CYS A 18 -1.84 1.14 11.70
CA CYS A 18 -1.85 -0.30 11.51
C CYS A 18 -0.74 -0.98 12.31
N ARG A 19 -0.90 -2.27 12.56
CA ARG A 19 0.03 -3.08 13.34
C ARG A 19 0.80 -4.03 12.44
N LYS A 20 1.95 -4.49 12.92
CA LYS A 20 2.66 -5.61 12.29
C LYS A 20 1.73 -6.82 12.12
N GLY A 21 1.77 -7.44 10.95
CA GLY A 21 0.91 -8.56 10.58
C GLY A 21 -0.44 -8.16 9.98
N ASP A 22 -0.83 -6.88 10.03
CA ASP A 22 -2.04 -6.43 9.35
C ASP A 22 -1.88 -6.57 7.84
N THR A 23 -2.88 -7.17 7.18
CA THR A 23 -3.00 -7.07 5.74
C THR A 23 -3.66 -5.74 5.37
N VAL A 24 -2.98 -4.94 4.55
CA VAL A 24 -3.46 -3.65 4.06
C VAL A 24 -3.60 -3.63 2.55
N ARG A 25 -4.48 -2.75 2.08
CA ARG A 25 -4.64 -2.33 0.69
C ARG A 25 -4.39 -0.82 0.65
N ILE A 26 -3.32 -0.44 -0.05
CA ILE A 26 -2.87 0.95 -0.16
C ILE A 26 -2.68 1.32 -1.63
N THR A 27 -2.76 2.60 -1.93
CA THR A 27 -2.62 3.14 -3.29
C THR A 27 -1.62 4.28 -3.27
N GLY A 28 -0.72 4.34 -4.25
CA GLY A 28 0.30 5.37 -4.40
C GLY A 28 1.05 5.23 -5.72
N ILE A 29 2.01 6.10 -5.96
CA ILE A 29 2.89 6.09 -7.13
C ILE A 29 4.05 5.14 -6.87
N TRP A 30 4.37 4.28 -7.84
CA TRP A 30 5.51 3.38 -7.76
C TRP A 30 6.76 4.05 -8.33
N GLU A 31 7.77 4.39 -7.55
CA GLU A 31 8.85 5.29 -8.04
C GLU A 31 10.19 4.62 -8.33
N VAL A 32 10.59 3.61 -7.53
CA VAL A 32 11.91 3.00 -7.64
C VAL A 32 11.79 1.51 -7.39
N GLN A 33 12.47 0.68 -8.18
CA GLN A 33 12.58 -0.75 -7.96
C GLN A 33 14.05 -1.21 -7.99
N GLU A 34 14.50 -1.80 -6.90
CA GLU A 34 15.79 -2.50 -6.80
C GLU A 34 15.52 -3.99 -6.51
N GLY A 35 15.66 -4.81 -7.55
CA GLY A 35 15.34 -6.25 -7.48
C GLY A 35 13.87 -6.50 -7.17
N PHE A 36 13.59 -7.00 -5.97
CA PHE A 36 12.25 -7.34 -5.48
C PHE A 36 11.62 -6.26 -4.63
N THR A 37 12.34 -5.17 -4.35
CA THR A 37 11.89 -4.11 -3.46
C THR A 37 11.65 -2.85 -4.26
N GLY A 38 10.60 -2.10 -3.93
CA GLY A 38 10.44 -0.76 -4.45
C GLY A 38 9.70 0.18 -3.52
N ILE A 39 9.62 1.45 -3.92
CA ILE A 39 9.03 2.53 -3.12
C ILE A 39 7.66 2.90 -3.67
N LEU A 40 6.67 2.86 -2.79
CA LEU A 40 5.34 3.41 -3.02
C LEU A 40 5.23 4.76 -2.32
N SER A 41 5.00 5.82 -3.08
CA SER A 41 4.95 7.20 -2.59
C SER A 41 3.59 7.85 -2.86
N TYR A 42 3.14 8.74 -1.98
CA TYR A 42 2.03 9.64 -2.27
C TYR A 42 2.00 10.78 -1.23
N GLU A 43 1.77 12.02 -1.67
CA GLU A 43 1.73 13.21 -0.80
C GLU A 43 2.94 13.34 0.16
N GLY A 44 4.14 12.97 -0.31
CA GLY A 44 5.37 13.05 0.49
C GLY A 44 5.53 11.95 1.54
N ILE A 45 4.69 10.92 1.51
CA ILE A 45 4.79 9.72 2.35
C ILE A 45 5.30 8.57 1.50
N GLU A 46 6.32 7.89 2.00
CA GLU A 46 6.98 6.79 1.31
C GLU A 46 6.90 5.49 2.13
N VAL A 47 6.69 4.39 1.42
CA VAL A 47 6.62 3.03 1.97
C VAL A 47 7.43 2.10 1.10
N GLU A 48 8.26 1.29 1.73
CA GLU A 48 9.04 0.25 1.06
C GLU A 48 8.15 -0.99 0.93
N VAL A 49 7.99 -1.46 -0.30
CA VAL A 49 7.23 -2.67 -0.63
C VAL A 49 8.19 -3.68 -1.19
N ARG A 50 8.36 -4.79 -0.46
CA ARG A 50 9.04 -5.98 -0.96
C ARG A 50 8.01 -6.91 -1.58
N MET A 51 8.23 -7.30 -2.82
CA MET A 51 7.39 -8.23 -3.55
C MET A 51 8.04 -9.62 -3.56
N ASP A 52 7.25 -10.69 -3.54
CA ASP A 52 7.76 -12.06 -3.72
C ASP A 52 8.12 -12.38 -5.18
N TYR A 53 7.85 -11.46 -6.10
CA TYR A 53 8.16 -11.55 -7.52
C TYR A 53 8.74 -10.23 -8.00
N GLN A 54 9.48 -10.26 -9.11
CA GLN A 54 10.00 -9.04 -9.71
C GLN A 54 8.82 -8.29 -10.31
N ALA A 55 8.47 -7.14 -9.72
CA ALA A 55 7.46 -6.26 -10.28
C ALA A 55 7.87 -5.81 -11.69
N ASP A 56 6.87 -5.55 -12.53
CA ASP A 56 7.11 -5.05 -13.88
C ASP A 56 7.66 -3.63 -13.81
N ILE A 57 8.84 -3.42 -14.39
CA ILE A 57 9.53 -2.11 -14.42
C ILE A 57 8.66 -1.04 -15.08
N SER A 58 7.75 -1.43 -15.98
CA SER A 58 6.81 -0.51 -16.62
C SER A 58 5.82 0.14 -15.65
N LEU A 59 5.71 -0.33 -14.40
CA LEU A 59 4.90 0.31 -13.37
C LEU A 59 5.57 1.55 -12.75
N ASN A 60 6.86 1.79 -13.01
CA ASN A 60 7.56 2.97 -12.47
C ASN A 60 6.92 4.27 -12.98
N GLY A 61 6.60 5.18 -12.07
CA GLY A 61 5.89 6.43 -12.30
C GLY A 61 4.36 6.29 -12.35
N HIS A 62 3.82 5.07 -12.29
CA HIS A 62 2.38 4.84 -12.38
C HIS A 62 1.71 4.79 -11.01
N LEU A 63 0.45 5.17 -10.98
CA LEU A 63 -0.39 4.98 -9.80
C LEU A 63 -0.73 3.50 -9.70
N VAL A 64 -0.40 2.89 -8.58
CA VAL A 64 -0.60 1.47 -8.33
C VAL A 64 -1.32 1.24 -7.01
N GLN A 65 -2.10 0.16 -6.97
CA GLN A 65 -2.65 -0.40 -5.75
C GLN A 65 -1.82 -1.61 -5.32
N CYS A 66 -1.36 -1.58 -4.07
CA CYS A 66 -0.64 -2.67 -3.43
C CYS A 66 -1.52 -3.33 -2.37
N ILE A 67 -1.50 -4.67 -2.31
CA ILE A 67 -2.06 -5.45 -1.21
C ILE A 67 -0.94 -6.29 -0.61
N GLY A 68 -0.71 -6.13 0.69
CA GLY A 68 0.40 -6.78 1.38
C GLY A 68 0.24 -6.79 2.88
N GLU A 69 1.21 -7.38 3.57
CA GLU A 69 1.27 -7.47 5.03
C GLU A 69 2.33 -6.53 5.59
N ILE A 70 2.03 -5.84 6.69
CA ILE A 70 2.99 -4.96 7.38
C ILE A 70 4.04 -5.81 8.09
N LEU A 71 5.31 -5.61 7.74
CA LEU A 71 6.44 -6.38 8.29
C LEU A 71 7.01 -5.77 9.58
N GLU A 72 7.11 -4.46 9.66
CA GLU A 72 7.70 -3.72 10.77
C GLU A 72 6.79 -2.57 11.20
N GLU A 73 6.68 -2.34 12.51
CA GLU A 73 5.98 -1.18 13.04
C GLU A 73 6.75 0.09 12.68
N PRO A 74 6.07 1.19 12.31
CA PRO A 74 6.71 2.43 11.92
C PRO A 74 7.24 3.14 13.18
N THR A 75 8.40 2.71 13.66
CA THR A 75 8.98 3.31 14.87
C THR A 75 9.78 4.56 14.51
N PHE A 76 10.68 4.52 13.51
CA PHE A 76 11.52 5.66 13.08
C PHE A 76 12.15 5.44 11.69
N GLY A 77 11.34 5.13 10.66
CA GLY A 77 11.86 4.86 9.32
C GLY A 77 10.77 4.65 8.27
N ILE A 78 11.17 4.26 7.07
CA ILE A 78 10.27 3.89 5.98
C ILE A 78 9.54 2.59 6.39
N LEU A 79 8.21 2.62 6.42
CA LEU A 79 7.41 1.44 6.74
C LEU A 79 7.62 0.37 5.67
N ARG A 80 7.68 -0.90 6.08
CA ARG A 80 7.89 -2.05 5.17
C ARG A 80 6.67 -2.93 5.03
N ILE A 81 6.35 -3.26 3.79
CA ILE A 81 5.24 -4.14 3.43
C ILE A 81 5.77 -5.32 2.62
N ASN A 82 5.31 -6.52 2.95
CA ASN A 82 5.42 -7.66 2.06
C ASN A 82 4.24 -7.67 1.08
N GLY A 83 4.45 -7.11 -0.09
CA GLY A 83 3.47 -6.99 -1.15
C GLY A 83 3.22 -8.31 -1.86
N ARG A 84 1.93 -8.66 -2.00
CA ARG A 84 1.47 -9.87 -2.70
C ARG A 84 0.83 -9.53 -4.04
N ILE A 85 0.22 -8.36 -4.15
CA ILE A 85 -0.45 -7.88 -5.36
C ILE A 85 -0.02 -6.44 -5.59
N LEU A 86 0.41 -6.14 -6.80
CA LEU A 86 0.68 -4.78 -7.29
C LEU A 86 -0.04 -4.61 -8.63
N ARG A 87 -0.85 -3.57 -8.78
CA ARG A 87 -1.66 -3.35 -9.99
C ARG A 87 -1.71 -1.88 -10.36
N ASN A 88 -1.54 -1.57 -11.64
CA ASN A 88 -1.78 -0.23 -12.18
C ASN A 88 -3.25 0.18 -12.00
N VAL A 89 -3.47 1.43 -11.57
CA VAL A 89 -4.76 2.08 -11.37
C VAL A 89 -4.73 3.55 -11.82
N ASP A 90 -3.98 3.91 -12.86
CA ASP A 90 -3.72 5.31 -13.29
C ASP A 90 -4.96 6.19 -13.49
N MET A 91 -6.13 5.61 -13.79
CA MET A 91 -7.38 6.34 -13.98
C MET A 91 -8.21 6.50 -12.72
N LEU A 92 -7.67 6.10 -11.56
CA LEU A 92 -8.34 6.25 -10.28
C LEU A 92 -8.35 7.74 -9.89
N ASP A 93 -9.55 8.27 -9.61
CA ASP A 93 -9.70 9.56 -8.97
C ASP A 93 -9.26 9.46 -7.51
N MET A 94 -8.07 9.98 -7.21
CA MET A 94 -7.48 9.91 -5.87
C MET A 94 -8.26 10.71 -4.84
N GLU A 95 -8.87 11.84 -5.22
CA GLU A 95 -9.67 12.65 -4.29
C GLU A 95 -10.92 11.88 -3.84
N LEU A 96 -11.61 11.22 -4.79
CA LEU A 96 -12.75 10.38 -4.48
C LEU A 96 -12.33 9.13 -3.69
N TYR A 97 -11.22 8.50 -4.07
CA TYR A 97 -10.67 7.34 -3.36
C TYR A 97 -10.39 7.64 -1.89
N GLU A 98 -9.78 8.80 -1.60
CA GLU A 98 -9.51 9.22 -0.23
C GLU A 98 -10.79 9.42 0.58
N LYS A 99 -11.77 10.15 0.01
CA LYS A 99 -13.07 10.37 0.68
C LYS A 99 -13.77 9.05 1.00
N VAL A 100 -13.77 8.11 0.08
CA VAL A 100 -14.38 6.78 0.27
C VAL A 100 -13.60 5.98 1.31
N THR A 101 -12.27 6.00 1.27
CA THR A 101 -11.43 5.29 2.24
C THR A 101 -11.64 5.81 3.66
N ASP A 102 -11.69 7.14 3.82
CA ASP A 102 -11.98 7.78 5.10
C ASP A 102 -13.37 7.42 5.62
N LEU A 103 -14.37 7.38 4.73
CA LEU A 103 -15.74 7.00 5.09
C LEU A 103 -15.80 5.53 5.56
N VAL A 104 -15.22 4.61 4.80
CA VAL A 104 -15.17 3.17 5.15
C VAL A 104 -14.49 2.97 6.50
N ASN A 105 -13.35 3.62 6.72
CA ASN A 105 -12.62 3.51 7.99
C ASN A 105 -13.37 4.16 9.16
N LYS A 106 -14.17 5.21 8.95
CA LYS A 106 -15.03 5.77 9.99
C LYS A 106 -16.16 4.80 10.37
N THR A 107 -16.81 4.18 9.39
CA THR A 107 -17.93 3.26 9.64
C THR A 107 -17.49 1.93 10.27
N LEU A 108 -16.31 1.42 9.92
CA LEU A 108 -15.79 0.16 10.48
C LEU A 108 -15.22 0.28 11.90
N ASN A 109 -14.91 1.50 12.36
CA ASN A 109 -14.40 1.77 13.71
C ASN A 109 -15.50 2.26 14.68
N GLN A 110 -16.77 2.22 14.26
CA GLN A 110 -17.95 2.44 15.10
C GLN A 110 -18.47 1.09 15.61
#